data_AF-A0A136L015-F1
#
_entry.id   AF-A0A136L015-F1
#
_cell.length_a   1.000
_cell.length_b   1.000
_cell.length_c   1.000
_cell.angle_alpha   90.00
_cell.angle_beta   90.00
_cell.angle_gamma   90.00
#
_symmetry.space_group_name_H-M   'P 1'
#
loop_
_entity.id
_entity.type
_entity.pdbx_description
1 polymer ?
#
loop_
_entity_poly.entity_id
_entity_poly.type
_entity_poly.pdbx_seq_one_letter_code
_entity_poly.pdbx_strand_id
1 'polypeptide(L)'
;MNNIAAVFPGTGGAADIDRAKYQKVHDAIVATLKEHGPASIIELFEGVKAHLPADFKGPVQWYTFSVKLDMEARGELERVQVNRIHRVRYKAQCFHPQAG
;
A
#
# COMPACT_ATOMS: atom_id res chain seq x y z
N MET A 1 -3.84 -21.83 -2.10
CA MET A 1 -3.35 -20.54 -1.58
C MET A 1 -2.66 -19.82 -2.73
N ASN A 2 -3.01 -18.57 -3.01
CA ASN A 2 -2.39 -17.77 -4.07
C ASN A 2 -1.81 -16.53 -3.40
N ASN A 3 -0.50 -16.50 -3.20
CA ASN A 3 0.17 -15.45 -2.46
C ASN A 3 0.90 -14.50 -3.42
N ILE A 4 1.23 -13.31 -2.93
CA ILE A 4 2.01 -12.28 -3.63
C ILE A 4 3.25 -12.00 -2.79
N ALA A 5 4.40 -11.99 -3.46
CA ALA A 5 5.64 -11.45 -2.91
C ALA A 5 5.57 -9.91 -2.94
N ALA A 6 5.28 -9.29 -1.80
CA ALA A 6 5.31 -7.84 -1.62
C ALA A 6 6.75 -7.38 -1.38
N VAL A 7 7.31 -6.63 -2.33
CA VAL A 7 8.73 -6.25 -2.37
C VAL A 7 9.01 -5.02 -1.50
N PHE A 8 10.11 -5.05 -0.76
CA PHE A 8 10.56 -3.93 0.07
C PHE A 8 11.74 -3.20 -0.57
N PRO A 9 11.54 -1.96 -1.08
CA PRO A 9 12.62 -1.19 -1.67
C PRO A 9 13.66 -0.84 -0.60
N GLY A 10 14.92 -1.18 -0.85
CA GLY A 10 16.07 -0.82 -0.01
C GLY A 10 16.64 -1.94 0.89
N THR A 11 15.90 -3.04 1.12
CA THR A 11 16.39 -4.17 1.92
C THR A 11 16.60 -5.45 1.12
N GLY A 12 16.10 -5.51 -0.13
CA GLY A 12 16.18 -6.69 -0.99
C GLY A 12 15.24 -7.84 -0.60
N GLY A 13 14.38 -7.63 0.41
CA GLY A 13 13.42 -8.64 0.89
C GLY A 13 12.03 -8.50 0.28
N ALA A 14 11.22 -9.54 0.44
CA ALA A 14 9.80 -9.53 0.16
C ALA A 14 9.01 -10.26 1.25
N ALA A 15 7.77 -9.83 1.51
CA ALA A 15 6.84 -10.56 2.35
C ALA A 15 5.90 -11.42 1.51
N ASP A 16 5.65 -12.65 1.96
CA ASP A 16 4.66 -13.53 1.37
C ASP A 16 3.28 -13.22 1.96
N ILE A 17 2.39 -12.62 1.15
CA ILE A 17 1.08 -12.14 1.57
C ILE A 17 -0.01 -12.82 0.76
N ASP A 18 -1.06 -13.34 1.43
CA ASP A 18 -2.26 -13.82 0.76
C ASP A 18 -2.83 -12.76 -0.20
N ARG A 19 -3.08 -13.13 -1.46
CA ARG A 19 -3.50 -12.20 -2.51
C ARG A 19 -4.78 -11.44 -2.16
N ALA A 20 -5.74 -12.06 -1.49
CA ALA A 20 -6.98 -11.39 -1.13
C ALA A 20 -6.74 -10.33 -0.05
N LYS A 21 -5.87 -10.62 0.92
CA LYS A 21 -5.45 -9.60 1.91
C LYS A 21 -4.66 -8.47 1.27
N TYR A 22 -3.73 -8.79 0.37
CA TYR A 22 -2.99 -7.79 -0.39
C TYR A 22 -3.95 -6.85 -1.12
N GLN A 23 -4.90 -7.40 -1.89
CA GLN A 23 -5.83 -6.61 -2.69
C GLN A 23 -6.71 -5.72 -1.82
N LYS A 24 -7.29 -6.25 -0.73
CA LYS A 24 -8.11 -5.44 0.20
C LYS A 24 -7.34 -4.24 0.76
N VAL A 25 -6.07 -4.43 1.10
CA VAL A 25 -5.23 -3.37 1.68
C VAL A 25 -4.77 -2.39 0.60
N HIS A 26 -4.43 -2.88 -0.60
CA HIS A 26 -4.11 -2.05 -1.76
C HIS A 26 -5.28 -1.13 -2.13
N ASP A 27 -6.48 -1.69 -2.27
CA ASP A 27 -7.69 -0.93 -2.60
C ASP A 27 -8.00 0.12 -1.53
N ALA A 28 -7.83 -0.22 -0.24
CA ALA A 28 -7.99 0.71 0.86
C ALA A 28 -6.96 1.87 0.81
N ILE A 29 -5.69 1.58 0.51
CA ILE A 29 -4.65 2.62 0.32
C ILE A 29 -5.03 3.56 -0.83
N VAL A 30 -5.45 3.00 -1.97
CA VAL A 30 -5.86 3.78 -3.14
C VAL A 30 -7.08 4.65 -2.82
N ALA A 31 -8.08 4.11 -2.13
CA ALA A 31 -9.27 4.85 -1.69
C ALA A 31 -8.89 6.03 -0.80
N THR A 32 -8.09 5.79 0.25
CA THR A 32 -7.59 6.84 1.16
C THR A 32 -6.88 7.96 0.42
N LEU A 33 -5.97 7.62 -0.50
CA LEU A 33 -5.18 8.61 -1.23
C LEU A 33 -5.98 9.37 -2.29
N LYS A 34 -7.03 8.76 -2.85
CA LYS A 34 -7.96 9.45 -3.75
C LYS A 34 -8.89 10.40 -3.00
N GLU A 35 -9.32 10.03 -1.79
CA GLU A 35 -10.23 10.85 -0.98
C GLU A 35 -9.52 12.03 -0.32
N HIS A 36 -8.35 11.81 0.28
CA HIS A 36 -7.66 12.82 1.10
C HIS A 36 -6.42 13.43 0.44
N GLY A 37 -5.98 12.90 -0.71
CA GLY A 37 -4.73 13.31 -1.34
C GLY A 37 -3.49 12.74 -0.65
N PRO A 38 -2.32 13.41 -0.72
CA PRO A 38 -1.07 12.88 -0.18
C PRO A 38 -1.11 12.66 1.34
N ALA A 39 -0.86 11.43 1.79
CA ALA A 39 -0.93 11.05 3.20
C ALA A 39 0.44 10.66 3.76
N SER A 40 0.70 10.99 5.03
CA SER A 40 1.77 10.39 5.83
C SER A 40 1.43 8.96 6.19
N ILE A 41 2.40 8.20 6.71
CA ILE A 41 2.16 6.81 7.12
C ILE A 41 1.07 6.69 8.21
N ILE A 42 0.98 7.67 9.11
CA ILE A 42 -0.01 7.66 10.20
C ILE A 42 -1.41 7.94 9.65
N GLU A 43 -1.55 8.97 8.80
CA GLU A 43 -2.82 9.26 8.12
C GLU A 43 -3.27 8.08 7.25
N LEU A 44 -2.32 7.41 6.59
CA LEU A 44 -2.61 6.23 5.78
C LEU A 44 -3.09 5.05 6.63
N PHE A 45 -2.55 4.84 7.84
CA PHE A 45 -3.05 3.79 8.74
C PHE A 45 -4.49 4.03 9.16
N GLU A 46 -4.84 5.27 9.49
CA GLU A 46 -6.22 5.61 9.89
C GLU A 46 -7.18 5.50 8.71
N GLY A 47 -6.82 6.02 7.54
CA GLY A 47 -7.64 5.89 6.33
C GLY A 47 -7.83 4.42 5.91
N VAL A 48 -6.77 3.62 5.92
CA VAL A 48 -6.86 2.20 5.56
C VAL A 48 -7.77 1.43 6.53
N LYS A 49 -7.69 1.70 7.83
CA LYS A 49 -8.62 1.09 8.80
C LYS A 49 -10.08 1.44 8.49
N ALA A 50 -10.36 2.65 8.03
CA ALA A 50 -11.71 3.10 7.69
C ALA A 50 -12.27 2.43 6.41
N HIS A 51 -11.42 2.08 5.45
CA HIS A 51 -11.83 1.42 4.20
C HIS A 51 -11.72 -0.11 4.21
N LEU A 52 -11.03 -0.70 5.19
CA LEU A 52 -10.95 -2.15 5.31
C LEU A 52 -12.29 -2.73 5.79
N PRO A 53 -12.68 -3.91 5.28
CA PRO A 53 -13.89 -4.56 5.74
C PRO A 53 -13.72 -5.02 7.20
N ALA A 54 -14.80 -5.00 7.97
CA ALA A 54 -14.79 -5.32 9.39
C ALA A 54 -14.32 -6.75 9.70
N ASP A 55 -14.37 -7.66 8.71
CA ASP A 55 -13.91 -9.04 8.82
C ASP A 55 -12.39 -9.22 8.59
N PHE A 56 -11.66 -8.13 8.29
CA PHE A 56 -10.25 -8.20 7.99
C PHE A 56 -9.44 -8.74 9.19
N LYS A 57 -8.71 -9.83 8.97
CA LYS A 57 -7.90 -10.50 10.00
C LYS A 57 -6.42 -10.21 9.85
N GLY A 58 -5.83 -9.65 10.90
CA GLY A 58 -4.39 -9.51 11.10
C GLY A 58 -3.93 -8.07 11.36
N PRO A 59 -2.62 -7.84 11.51
CA PRO A 59 -2.08 -6.54 11.88
C PRO A 59 -2.17 -5.55 10.71
N VAL A 60 -3.22 -4.72 10.70
CA VAL A 60 -3.49 -3.74 9.63
C VAL A 60 -2.27 -2.87 9.33
N GLN A 61 -1.60 -2.33 10.34
CA GLN A 61 -0.42 -1.47 10.15
C GLN A 61 0.72 -2.19 9.41
N TRP A 62 0.97 -3.46 9.71
CA TRP A 62 2.01 -4.24 9.04
C TRP A 62 1.66 -4.50 7.57
N TYR A 63 0.40 -4.85 7.29
CA TYR A 63 -0.07 -5.01 5.92
C TYR A 63 -0.01 -3.70 5.15
N THR A 64 -0.51 -2.59 5.72
CA THR A 64 -0.46 -1.27 5.09
C THR A 64 0.97 -0.87 4.78
N PHE A 65 1.89 -1.03 5.74
CA PHE A 65 3.30 -0.70 5.52
C PHE A 65 3.92 -1.56 4.41
N SER A 66 3.64 -2.86 4.42
CA SER A 66 4.20 -3.80 3.45
C SER A 66 3.69 -3.54 2.03
N VAL A 67 2.37 -3.38 1.88
CA VAL A 67 1.75 -3.10 0.59
C VAL A 67 2.15 -1.71 0.08
N LYS A 68 2.21 -0.69 0.95
CA LYS A 68 2.68 0.66 0.57
C LYS A 68 4.12 0.63 0.02
N LEU A 69 5.01 -0.15 0.62
CA LEU A 69 6.38 -0.29 0.15
C LEU A 69 6.47 -0.99 -1.21
N ASP A 70 5.68 -2.05 -1.39
CA ASP A 70 5.59 -2.75 -2.67
C ASP A 70 5.00 -1.86 -3.77
N MET A 71 3.94 -1.11 -3.48
CA MET A 71 3.35 -0.13 -4.41
C MET A 71 4.33 1.01 -4.77
N GLU A 72 5.17 1.46 -3.83
CA GLU A 72 6.27 2.39 -4.14
C GLU A 72 7.30 1.76 -5.08
N ALA A 73 7.71 0.52 -4.81
CA ALA A 73 8.67 -0.21 -5.65
C ALA A 73 8.12 -0.45 -7.06
N ARG A 74 6.80 -0.66 -7.19
CA ARG A 74 6.09 -0.81 -8.46
C ARG A 74 5.82 0.52 -9.17
N GLY A 75 6.07 1.65 -8.53
CA GLY A 75 5.82 2.99 -9.08
C GLY A 75 4.35 3.42 -9.07
N GLU A 76 3.48 2.73 -8.33
CA GLU A 76 2.07 3.09 -8.14
C GLU A 76 1.90 4.25 -7.15
N LEU A 77 2.82 4.34 -6.19
CA LEU A 77 2.90 5.45 -5.24
C LEU A 77 4.16 6.28 -5.48
N GLU A 78 3.99 7.59 -5.46
CA GLU A 78 5.09 8.55 -5.49
C GLU A 78 5.33 9.12 -4.10
N ARG A 79 6.59 9.17 -3.67
CA ARG A 79 6.97 9.89 -2.45
C ARG A 79 6.93 11.39 -2.70
N VAL A 80 6.09 12.08 -1.94
CA VAL A 80 6.00 13.53 -1.96
C VAL A 80 6.54 14.04 -0.63
N GLN A 81 7.58 14.86 -0.69
CA GLN A 81 8.09 15.53 0.50
C GLN A 81 7.31 16.84 0.70
N VAL A 82 6.48 16.87 1.75
CA VAL A 82 5.80 18.10 2.18
C VAL A 82 6.43 18.50 3.51
N ASN A 83 7.21 19.59 3.51
CA ASN A 83 8.10 19.98 4.60
C ASN A 83 9.16 18.89 4.92
N ARG A 84 9.47 18.63 6.20
CA ARG A 84 10.35 17.53 6.63
C ARG A 84 9.60 16.20 6.79
N ILE A 85 8.36 16.10 6.31
CA ILE A 85 7.50 14.93 6.47
C ILE A 85 7.40 14.18 5.14
N HIS A 86 7.67 12.88 5.18
CA HIS A 86 7.47 11.99 4.04
C HIS A 86 5.98 11.63 3.89
N ARG A 87 5.42 11.92 2.72
CA ARG A 87 4.06 11.55 2.33
C ARG A 87 4.08 10.72 1.05
N VAL A 88 3.01 10.00 0.77
CA VAL A 88 2.80 9.28 -0.49
C VAL A 88 1.57 9.79 -1.23
N ARG A 89 1.63 9.83 -2.56
CA ARG A 89 0.51 10.17 -3.43
C ARG A 89 0.26 9.04 -4.42
N TYR A 90 -1.01 8.75 -4.69
CA TYR A 90 -1.37 7.78 -5.72
C TYR A 90 -1.08 8.34 -7.12
N LYS A 91 -0.34 7.56 -7.93
CA LYS A 91 -0.07 7.87 -9.33
C LYS A 91 -1.03 7.03 -10.18
N ALA A 92 -2.02 7.69 -10.78
CA ALA A 92 -2.88 7.04 -11.76
C ALA A 92 -2.08 6.78 -13.05
N GLN A 93 -1.30 5.69 -13.13
CA GLN A 93 -0.66 5.29 -14.37
C GLN A 93 -0.64 3.77 -14.56
N CYS A 94 -0.87 3.38 -15.80
CA CYS A 94 -1.26 2.07 -16.32
C CYS A 94 -0.52 0.88 -15.69
N PHE A 95 -1.33 -0.05 -15.17
CA PHE A 95 -0.94 -1.39 -14.73
C PHE A 95 -0.19 -2.12 -15.85
N HIS A 96 1.09 -2.41 -15.65
CA HIS A 96 1.83 -3.40 -16.43
C HIS A 96 1.72 -4.73 -15.66
N PRO A 97 0.89 -5.69 -16.10
CA PRO A 97 0.86 -7.00 -15.46
C PRO A 97 2.23 -7.64 -15.61
N GLN A 98 2.92 -7.88 -14.50
CA GLN A 98 4.04 -8.81 -14.49
C GLN A 98 3.46 -10.21 -14.69
N ALA A 99 3.62 -10.74 -15.90
CA ALA A 99 3.40 -12.14 -16.18
C ALA A 99 4.45 -12.95 -15.41
N GLY A 100 3.99 -13.83 -14.52
CA GLY A 100 4.79 -14.77 -13.75
C GLY A 100 3.90 -15.88 -13.24
#